data_AF-A0A058ZRL1-F1
#
_entry.id   AF-A0A058ZRL1-F1
#
_cell.length_a   1.000
_cell.length_b   1.000
_cell.length_c   1.000
_cell.angle_alpha   90.00
_cell.angle_beta   90.00
_cell.angle_gamma   90.00
#
_symmetry.space_group_name_H-M   'P 1'
#
loop_
_entity.id
_entity.type
_entity.pdbx_description
1 polymer ?
#
loop_
_entity_poly.entity_id
_entity_poly.type
_entity_poly.pdbx_seq_one_letter_code
_entity_poly.pdbx_strand_id
1 'polypeptide(L)' 'MSDRFDWPGLMRAGMVGLQLHPTQFWELTPAELLMMLGHSAGPAPMGRARLDELARAFPDTPNEV' A
#
# COMPACT_ATOMS: atom_id res chain seq x y z
N MET A 1 5.59 10.62 15.63
CA MET A 1 4.34 11.14 15.05
C MET A 1 3.99 10.22 13.90
N SER A 2 3.04 9.30 14.10
CA SER A 2 2.67 8.36 13.04
C SER A 2 2.14 9.16 11.85
N ASP A 3 2.91 9.18 10.76
CA ASP A 3 2.44 9.72 9.48
C ASP A 3 1.18 8.93 9.12
N ARG A 4 0.02 9.59 9.25
CA ARG A 4 -1.23 9.04 8.77
C ARG A 4 -1.08 8.91 7.26
N PHE A 5 -1.30 7.71 6.75
CA PHE A 5 -1.39 7.48 5.32
C PHE A 5 -2.38 8.48 4.70
N ASP A 6 -1.94 9.25 3.69
CA ASP A 6 -2.76 10.28 3.03
C ASP A 6 -3.79 9.64 2.11
N TRP A 7 -4.82 9.08 2.74
CA TRP A 7 -5.95 8.46 2.06
C TRP A 7 -6.69 9.44 1.12
N PRO A 8 -7.00 10.68 1.54
CA PRO A 8 -7.63 11.66 0.64
C PRO A 8 -6.76 12.00 -0.57
N GLY A 9 -5.44 12.14 -0.40
CA GLY A 9 -4.51 12.37 -1.50
C GLY A 9 -4.51 11.23 -2.51
N LEU A 10 -4.49 9.98 -2.04
CA LEU A 10 -4.57 8.80 -2.89
C LEU A 10 -5.86 8.77 -3.72
N MET A 11 -7.01 8.99 -3.07
CA MET A 11 -8.30 8.99 -3.76
C MET A 11 -8.39 10.10 -4.82
N ARG A 12 -7.87 11.30 -4.54
CA ARG A 12 -7.81 12.38 -5.54
C ARG A 12 -6.90 12.01 -6.71
N ALA A 13 -5.72 11.44 -6.44
CA ALA A 13 -4.80 11.02 -7.50
C ALA A 13 -5.43 9.95 -8.42
N GLY A 14 -6.12 8.96 -7.86
CA GLY A 14 -6.78 7.90 -8.63
C GLY A 14 -8.06 8.35 -9.34
N MET A 15 -9.05 8.85 -8.60
CA MET A 15 -10.39 9.12 -9.15
C MET A 15 -10.49 10.45 -9.89
N VAL A 16 -9.68 11.45 -9.52
CA VAL A 16 -9.67 12.77 -10.18
C VAL A 16 -8.51 12.87 -11.16
N GLY A 17 -7.30 12.53 -10.72
CA GLY A 17 -6.08 12.63 -11.55
C GLY A 17 -6.07 11.64 -12.71
N LEU A 18 -6.28 10.35 -12.44
CA LEU A 18 -6.32 9.29 -13.45
C LEU A 18 -7.74 9.05 -14.01
N GLN A 19 -8.74 9.79 -13.53
CA GLN A 19 -10.16 9.65 -13.91
C GLN A 19 -10.70 8.21 -13.82
N LEU A 20 -10.20 7.42 -12.86
CA LEU A 20 -10.63 6.05 -12.66
C LEU A 20 -12.05 6.02 -12.07
N HIS A 21 -12.90 5.13 -12.59
CA HIS A 21 -14.16 4.81 -11.91
C HIS A 21 -13.85 4.16 -10.55
N PRO A 22 -14.67 4.39 -9.50
CA PRO A 22 -14.41 3.82 -8.18
C PRO A 22 -14.19 2.30 -8.18
N THR A 23 -14.95 1.57 -9.00
CA THR A 23 -14.78 0.11 -9.15
C THR A 23 -13.39 -0.24 -9.68
N GLN A 24 -12.94 0.42 -10.74
CA GLN A 24 -11.62 0.16 -11.34
C GLN A 24 -10.50 0.49 -10.35
N PHE A 25 -10.64 1.61 -9.62
CA PHE A 25 -9.66 2.00 -8.61
C PHE A 25 -9.48 0.92 -7.53
N TRP A 26 -10.57 0.26 -7.13
CA TRP A 26 -10.54 -0.81 -6.11
C TRP A 26 -10.16 -2.19 -6.66
N GLU A 27 -10.27 -2.41 -7.96
CA GLU A 27 -9.81 -3.63 -8.63
C GLU A 27 -8.29 -3.63 -8.86
N LEU A 28 -7.67 -2.44 -8.93
CA LEU A 28 -6.23 -2.30 -9.12
C LEU A 28 -5.45 -2.76 -7.90
N THR A 29 -4.34 -3.45 -8.16
CA THR A 29 -3.32 -3.66 -7.14
C THR A 29 -2.59 -2.33 -6.85
N PRO A 30 -2.05 -2.13 -5.63
CA PRO A 30 -1.27 -0.94 -5.32
C PRO A 30 -0.08 -0.74 -6.27
N ALA A 31 0.53 -1.82 -6.77
CA ALA A 31 1.63 -1.75 -7.72
C ALA A 31 1.20 -1.20 -9.08
N GLU A 32 0.04 -1.62 -9.59
CA GLU A 32 -0.52 -1.10 -10.85
C GLU A 32 -0.92 0.37 -10.71
N LEU A 33 -1.54 0.75 -9.60
CA LEU A 33 -1.89 2.14 -9.33
C LEU A 33 -0.63 3.04 -9.31
N LEU A 34 0.43 2.61 -8.62
CA LEU A 34 1.71 3.35 -8.59
C LEU A 34 2.33 3.48 -9.99
N MET A 35 2.29 2.41 -10.79
CA MET A 35 2.76 2.43 -12.17
C MET A 35 1.99 3.45 -13.02
N MET A 36 0.66 3.47 -12.92
CA MET A 36 -0.20 4.43 -13.63
C MET A 36 0.04 5.88 -13.17
N LEU A 37 0.41 6.08 -11.90
CA LEU A 37 0.83 7.37 -11.35
C LEU A 37 2.25 7.78 -11.80
N GLY A 38 2.89 7.04 -12.69
CA GLY A 38 4.23 7.34 -13.20
C GLY A 38 5.37 6.96 -12.25
N HIS A 39 5.07 6.24 -11.16
CA HIS A 39 6.08 5.74 -10.24
C HIS A 39 6.56 4.37 -10.73
N SER A 40 7.50 4.38 -11.68
CA SER A 40 8.10 3.16 -12.18
C SER A 40 9.15 2.63 -11.19
N ALA A 41 8.95 1.38 -10.76
CA ALA A 41 9.73 0.65 -9.75
C ALA A 41 9.73 1.27 -8.34
N GLY A 42 8.66 0.98 -7.58
CA GLY A 42 8.75 1.02 -6.12
C GLY A 42 9.82 0.05 -5.60
N PRO A 43 10.31 0.23 -4.36
CA PRO A 43 11.33 -0.63 -3.77
C PRO A 43 10.96 -2.11 -3.95
N ALA A 44 11.97 -2.94 -4.23
CA ALA A 44 11.79 -4.36 -4.51
C ALA A 44 10.82 -5.00 -3.51
N PRO A 45 9.91 -5.89 -3.96
CA PRO A 45 8.96 -6.53 -3.08
C PRO A 45 9.70 -7.13 -1.89
N MET A 46 9.13 -6.94 -0.72
CA MET A 46 9.72 -7.30 0.56
C MET A 46 10.15 -8.77 0.53
N GLY A 47 11.45 -9.02 0.67
CA GLY A 47 11.99 -10.38 0.61
C GLY A 47 11.52 -11.25 1.78
N ARG A 48 11.61 -12.56 1.61
CA ARG A 48 11.22 -13.56 2.63
C ARG A 48 11.82 -13.26 4.01
N ALA A 49 13.10 -12.89 4.05
CA ALA A 49 13.79 -12.54 5.29
C ALA A 49 13.14 -11.39 6.06
N ARG A 50 12.68 -10.35 5.35
CA ARG A 50 12.03 -9.19 5.97
C ARG A 50 10.61 -9.51 6.43
N LEU A 51 9.92 -10.42 5.73
CA LEU A 51 8.64 -10.94 6.21
C LEU A 51 8.81 -11.72 7.52
N ASP A 52 9.84 -12.58 7.60
CA ASP A 52 10.13 -13.34 8.82
C ASP A 52 10.51 -12.43 9.99
N GLU A 53 11.23 -11.33 9.74
CA GLU A 53 11.50 -10.29 10.74
C GLU A 53 10.23 -9.64 11.27
N LEU A 54 9.30 -9.27 10.38
CA LEU A 54 8.03 -8.65 10.79
C LEU A 54 7.15 -9.62 11.58
N ALA A 55 7.07 -10.89 11.16
CA ALA A 55 6.29 -11.91 11.87
C ALA A 55 6.78 -12.12 13.32
N ARG A 56 8.10 -11.99 13.56
CA ARG A 56 8.65 -12.02 14.92
C ARG A 56 8.38 -10.74 15.70
N ALA A 57 8.41 -9.59 15.03
CA ALA A 57 8.18 -8.29 15.67
C ALA A 57 6.71 -8.05 16.03
N PHE A 58 5.79 -8.65 15.26
CA PHE A 58 4.34 -8.51 15.43
C PHE A 58 3.67 -9.90 15.43
N PRO A 59 3.81 -10.67 16.52
CA PRO A 59 3.20 -11.99 16.62
C PRO A 59 1.66 -11.87 16.67
N ASP A 60 0.96 -12.77 15.97
CA ASP A 60 -0.52 -12.78 15.90
C ASP A 60 -1.20 -13.21 17.22
N THR A 61 -0.44 -13.78 18.16
CA THR A 61 -0.96 -14.11 19.48
C THR A 61 -1.08 -12.83 20.31
N PRO A 62 -2.26 -12.56 20.92
CA PRO A 62 -2.37 -11.49 21.90
C PRO A 62 -1.27 -11.63 22.94
N ASN A 63 -0.61 -10.52 23.29
CA ASN A 63 0.29 -10.49 24.43
C ASN A 63 -0.59 -10.76 25.66
N GLU A 64 -0.59 -12.00 26.14
CA GLU A 64 -1.28 -12.38 27.37
C GLU A 64 -0.59 -11.62 28.50
N VAL A 65 -1.29 -10.62 29.04
CA VAL A 65 -0.85 -9.74 30.13
C VAL A 65 -0.96 -10.43 31.48
#